data_AF-A0A8E2I2Y4-F1
#
_entry.id   AF-A0A8E2I2Y4-F1
#
_cell.length_a   1.000
_cell.length_b   1.000
_cell.length_c   1.000
_cell.angle_alpha   90.00
_cell.angle_beta   90.00
_cell.angle_gamma   90.00
#
_symmetry.space_group_name_H-M   'P 1'
#
loop_
_entity.id
_entity.type
_entity.pdbx_description
1 polymer ?
#
loop_
_entity_poly.entity_id
_entity_poly.type
_entity_poly.pdbx_seq_one_letter_code
_entity_poly.pdbx_strand_id
1 'polypeptide(L)'
;MKTKDYHPYIYFLVDSNIVFVYKIESNSYLQIDELHSSGQWETYILEEGDVFDTFLHTESKPLEGRSYLIAQERYLIMLDKINHQIHKYKKMLYDKTIPIHIACSESAAGCIRVGLDQPKRVIGFPGLLSIGPLWKINEEAGINYRNEWLFEHINFESDDYAYQVTFKNSIREINDIPEQSPIYLWYGDNADEQICLRFILHLLKNKPNKIYLLNTNALHKSVDKNQKLTYSSQLTPEDLKDIYEKHTFDQILSIQDRIQFVKEWENLLRSKNVLRIYTKQEIKEVPEDYYDSFILNTLKDLHEKRGQKEFIVTGELIGHLFDLNPSIYPIFLEYRIRHLVYSGTLELKGIPKSMRHYSVKLR
;
A
#
# COMPACT_ATOMS: atom_id res chain seq x y z
N MET A 1 11.81 -18.21 -16.33
CA MET A 1 10.73 -19.14 -15.96
C MET A 1 9.67 -19.07 -17.04
N LYS A 2 9.39 -20.18 -17.75
CA LYS A 2 8.28 -20.22 -18.73
C LYS A 2 6.97 -20.49 -18.00
N THR A 3 5.87 -19.96 -18.53
CA THR A 3 4.55 -20.08 -17.88
C THR A 3 3.46 -20.31 -18.90
N LYS A 4 2.48 -21.16 -18.57
CA LYS A 4 1.26 -21.36 -19.34
C LYS A 4 0.07 -21.55 -18.42
N ASP A 5 -1.14 -21.35 -18.92
CA ASP A 5 -2.37 -21.44 -18.15
C ASP A 5 -3.44 -22.29 -18.87
N TYR A 6 -4.14 -23.11 -18.08
CA TYR A 6 -5.34 -23.86 -18.47
C TYR A 6 -6.29 -23.84 -17.27
N HIS A 7 -7.17 -22.85 -17.19
CA HIS A 7 -8.03 -22.63 -16.02
C HIS A 7 -8.77 -23.90 -15.57
N PRO A 8 -8.80 -24.19 -14.25
CA PRO A 8 -8.34 -23.35 -13.13
C PRO A 8 -6.83 -23.43 -12.82
N TYR A 9 -6.01 -24.01 -13.69
CA TYR A 9 -4.60 -24.26 -13.43
C TYR A 9 -3.66 -23.26 -14.11
N ILE A 10 -2.55 -22.98 -13.44
CA ILE A 10 -1.39 -22.29 -14.01
C ILE A 10 -0.12 -23.09 -13.76
N TYR A 11 0.76 -23.12 -14.76
CA TYR A 11 1.95 -23.96 -14.81
C TYR A 11 3.19 -23.08 -14.90
N PHE A 12 4.20 -23.43 -14.13
CA PHE A 12 5.49 -22.73 -14.05
C PHE A 12 6.62 -23.71 -14.29
N LEU A 13 7.32 -23.57 -15.42
CA LEU A 13 8.58 -24.27 -15.64
C LEU A 13 9.69 -23.52 -14.92
N VAL A 14 10.07 -24.07 -13.78
CA VAL A 14 11.20 -23.67 -12.97
C VAL A 14 12.40 -24.53 -13.35
N ASP A 15 13.53 -23.86 -13.55
CA ASP A 15 14.74 -24.48 -14.08
C ASP A 15 14.49 -25.21 -15.41
N SER A 16 15.22 -26.29 -15.70
CA SER A 16 15.15 -26.97 -17.01
C SER A 16 14.08 -28.05 -17.10
N ASN A 17 13.57 -28.57 -15.98
CA ASN A 17 12.63 -29.70 -15.99
C ASN A 17 11.62 -29.72 -14.83
N ILE A 18 11.60 -28.76 -13.90
CA ILE A 18 10.65 -28.79 -12.78
C ILE A 18 9.42 -27.97 -13.13
N VAL A 19 8.24 -28.57 -13.03
CA VAL A 19 6.96 -27.89 -13.29
C VAL A 19 6.16 -27.77 -12.01
N PHE A 20 5.92 -26.55 -11.55
CA PHE A 20 4.94 -26.28 -10.51
C PHE A 20 3.58 -26.02 -11.16
N VAL A 21 2.55 -26.65 -10.62
CA VAL A 21 1.16 -26.50 -11.04
C VAL A 21 0.39 -25.92 -9.86
N TYR A 22 -0.23 -24.78 -10.08
CA TYR A 22 -1.08 -24.13 -9.10
C TYR A 22 -2.53 -24.16 -9.56
N LYS A 23 -3.42 -24.66 -8.72
CA LYS A 23 -4.86 -24.62 -8.94
C LYS A 23 -5.46 -23.41 -8.23
N ILE A 24 -6.10 -22.54 -9.01
CA ILE A 24 -6.82 -21.36 -8.51
C ILE A 24 -8.16 -21.82 -7.94
N GLU A 25 -8.34 -21.65 -6.63
CA GLU A 25 -9.57 -22.06 -5.92
C GLU A 25 -10.43 -20.89 -5.44
N SER A 26 -9.89 -19.66 -5.50
CA SER A 26 -10.56 -18.44 -5.02
C SER A 26 -10.54 -17.34 -6.08
N ASN A 27 -11.53 -16.44 -5.99
CA ASN A 27 -11.62 -15.22 -6.81
C ASN A 27 -11.03 -13.99 -6.09
N SER A 28 -10.45 -14.17 -4.91
CA SER A 28 -9.72 -13.13 -4.19
C SER A 28 -8.27 -13.09 -4.66
N TYR A 29 -7.71 -11.90 -4.82
CA TYR A 29 -6.29 -11.75 -5.10
C TYR A 29 -5.48 -12.22 -3.90
N LEU A 30 -4.45 -13.00 -4.17
CA LEU A 30 -3.58 -13.56 -3.17
C LEU A 30 -2.54 -12.53 -2.73
N GLN A 31 -2.26 -12.49 -1.42
CA GLN A 31 -1.09 -11.85 -0.84
C GLN A 31 0.12 -12.80 -0.87
N ILE A 32 1.30 -12.29 -0.52
CA ILE A 32 2.55 -13.05 -0.59
C ILE A 32 2.60 -14.21 0.42
N ASP A 33 2.08 -13.98 1.63
CA ASP A 33 1.99 -14.95 2.71
C ASP A 33 0.89 -16.01 2.49
N GLU A 34 -0.10 -15.68 1.67
CA GLU A 34 -1.19 -16.59 1.29
C GLU A 34 -0.79 -17.58 0.20
N LEU A 35 0.26 -17.32 -0.58
CA LEU A 35 0.59 -18.13 -1.76
C LEU A 35 0.82 -19.62 -1.43
N HIS A 36 1.36 -19.90 -0.25
CA HIS A 36 1.62 -21.26 0.21
C HIS A 36 0.41 -21.94 0.89
N SER A 37 -0.50 -21.14 1.46
CA SER A 37 -1.65 -21.63 2.23
C SER A 37 -2.95 -21.65 1.43
N SER A 38 -3.00 -20.93 0.31
CA SER A 38 -4.16 -20.82 -0.58
C SER A 38 -3.96 -21.64 -1.85
N GLY A 39 -5.03 -22.30 -2.31
CA GLY A 39 -5.02 -23.15 -3.51
C GLY A 39 -4.25 -24.46 -3.31
N GLN A 40 -4.02 -25.18 -4.40
CA GLN A 40 -3.33 -26.47 -4.39
C GLN A 40 -2.08 -26.40 -5.28
N TRP A 41 -0.93 -26.70 -4.68
CA TRP A 41 0.34 -26.84 -5.38
C TRP A 41 0.67 -28.30 -5.62
N GLU A 42 1.00 -28.62 -6.86
CA GLU A 42 1.57 -29.90 -7.25
C GLU A 42 2.88 -29.65 -8.01
N THR A 43 3.82 -30.58 -7.89
CA THR A 43 5.13 -30.46 -8.54
C THR A 43 5.39 -31.67 -9.42
N TYR A 44 5.95 -31.45 -10.60
CA TYR A 44 6.21 -32.48 -11.60
C TYR A 44 7.63 -32.32 -12.16
N ILE A 45 8.19 -33.40 -12.72
CA ILE A 45 9.41 -33.37 -13.52
C ILE A 45 9.00 -33.65 -14.96
N LEU A 46 9.46 -32.82 -15.89
CA LEU A 46 9.41 -33.10 -17.32
C LEU A 46 10.41 -34.21 -17.64
N GLU A 47 9.93 -35.28 -18.27
CA GLU A 47 10.76 -36.38 -18.71
C GLU A 47 11.55 -36.00 -19.98
N GLU A 48 12.57 -36.80 -20.30
CA GLU A 48 13.42 -36.54 -21.45
C GLU A 48 12.62 -36.64 -22.76
N GLY A 49 12.53 -35.54 -23.50
CA GLY A 49 11.72 -35.43 -24.72
C GLY A 49 10.38 -34.70 -24.53
N ASP A 50 9.96 -34.45 -23.29
CA ASP A 50 8.76 -33.68 -23.03
C ASP A 50 8.92 -32.20 -23.41
N VAL A 51 7.85 -31.62 -23.95
CA VAL A 51 7.77 -30.20 -24.26
C VAL A 51 6.83 -29.51 -23.27
N PHE A 52 7.35 -28.53 -22.53
CA PHE A 52 6.59 -27.80 -21.52
C PHE A 52 5.26 -27.24 -22.04
N ASP A 53 5.23 -26.76 -23.28
CA ASP A 53 4.04 -26.12 -23.86
C ASP A 53 2.88 -27.11 -24.01
N THR A 54 3.16 -28.40 -24.22
CA THR A 54 2.15 -29.47 -24.35
C THR A 54 1.93 -30.30 -23.09
N PHE A 55 2.79 -30.20 -22.07
CA PHE A 55 2.68 -30.93 -20.80
C PHE A 55 1.32 -30.77 -20.08
N LEU A 56 0.69 -31.88 -19.65
CA LEU A 56 -0.53 -31.86 -18.84
C LEU A 56 -0.34 -32.65 -17.54
N HIS A 57 -0.61 -32.01 -16.41
CA HIS A 57 -0.39 -32.61 -15.10
C HIS A 57 -1.24 -33.86 -14.86
N THR A 58 -2.42 -33.94 -15.48
CA THR A 58 -3.34 -35.08 -15.42
C THR A 58 -2.79 -36.36 -16.05
N GLU A 59 -1.76 -36.24 -16.88
CA GLU A 59 -1.09 -37.37 -17.56
C GLU A 59 0.17 -37.82 -16.83
N SER A 60 0.52 -37.17 -15.72
CA SER A 60 1.76 -37.39 -14.97
C SER A 60 1.47 -37.65 -13.50
N LYS A 61 2.44 -38.23 -12.77
CA LYS A 61 2.36 -38.38 -11.31
C LYS A 61 3.05 -37.22 -10.61
N PRO A 62 2.43 -36.62 -9.57
CA PRO A 62 3.08 -35.58 -8.80
C PRO A 62 4.29 -36.14 -8.06
N LEU A 63 5.28 -35.29 -7.85
CA LEU A 63 6.45 -35.59 -7.03
C LEU A 63 6.09 -35.43 -5.57
N GLU A 64 6.24 -36.52 -4.82
CA GLU A 64 6.00 -36.54 -3.38
C GLU A 64 7.33 -36.55 -2.60
N GLY A 65 7.29 -36.03 -1.37
CA GLY A 65 8.43 -36.10 -0.44
C GLY A 65 9.63 -35.22 -0.78
N ARG A 66 9.49 -34.24 -1.69
CA ARG A 66 10.54 -33.26 -2.02
C ARG A 66 10.04 -31.84 -1.79
N SER A 67 10.91 -30.99 -1.27
CA SER A 67 10.69 -29.55 -1.12
C SER A 67 11.66 -28.79 -2.01
N TYR A 68 11.18 -27.73 -2.65
CA TYR A 68 11.99 -26.87 -3.50
C TYR A 68 12.05 -25.47 -2.89
N LEU A 69 13.27 -24.94 -2.76
CA LEU A 69 13.49 -23.56 -2.35
C LEU A 69 13.55 -22.70 -3.61
N ILE A 70 12.63 -21.74 -3.71
CA ILE A 70 12.58 -20.77 -4.80
C ILE A 70 12.95 -19.40 -4.22
N ALA A 71 13.73 -18.61 -4.96
CA ALA A 71 14.04 -17.25 -4.56
C ALA A 71 12.76 -16.40 -4.45
N GLN A 72 12.69 -15.51 -3.46
CA GLN A 72 11.50 -14.67 -3.20
C GLN A 72 11.04 -13.88 -4.44
N GLU A 73 11.99 -13.36 -5.23
CA GLU A 73 11.70 -12.68 -6.50
C GLU A 73 10.92 -13.55 -7.49
N ARG A 74 11.25 -14.85 -7.58
CA ARG A 74 10.53 -15.80 -8.44
C ARG A 74 9.12 -16.06 -7.90
N TYR A 75 8.93 -16.11 -6.58
CA TYR A 75 7.60 -16.19 -5.97
C TYR A 75 6.72 -15.00 -6.35
N LEU A 76 7.27 -13.77 -6.38
CA LEU A 76 6.53 -12.58 -6.81
C LEU A 76 6.06 -12.69 -8.26
N ILE A 77 6.90 -13.21 -9.15
CA ILE A 77 6.54 -13.44 -10.56
C ILE A 77 5.41 -14.48 -10.66
N MET A 78 5.47 -15.56 -9.87
CA MET A 78 4.42 -16.57 -9.85
C MET A 78 3.09 -15.99 -9.34
N LEU A 79 3.15 -15.26 -8.21
CA LEU A 79 2.01 -14.59 -7.60
C LEU A 79 1.35 -13.58 -8.55
N ASP A 80 2.15 -12.75 -9.23
CA ASP A 80 1.65 -11.77 -10.18
C ASP A 80 0.88 -12.43 -11.33
N LYS A 81 1.40 -13.56 -11.83
CA LYS A 81 0.74 -14.35 -12.88
C LYS A 81 -0.53 -15.05 -12.40
N ILE A 82 -0.55 -15.57 -11.17
CA ILE A 82 -1.76 -16.14 -10.54
C ILE A 82 -2.83 -15.05 -10.41
N ASN A 83 -2.48 -13.90 -9.83
CA ASN A 83 -3.41 -12.78 -9.66
C ASN A 83 -3.89 -12.20 -11.00
N HIS A 84 -3.06 -12.22 -12.04
CA HIS A 84 -3.47 -11.87 -13.39
C HIS A 84 -4.54 -12.84 -13.95
N GLN A 85 -4.37 -14.15 -13.73
CA GLN A 85 -5.37 -15.13 -14.13
C GLN A 85 -6.67 -14.95 -13.32
N ILE A 86 -6.58 -14.76 -12.00
CA ILE A 86 -7.74 -14.46 -11.15
C ILE A 86 -8.51 -13.25 -11.71
N HIS A 87 -7.82 -12.15 -12.03
CA HIS A 87 -8.42 -10.95 -12.61
C HIS A 87 -9.20 -11.24 -13.91
N LYS A 88 -8.58 -12.00 -14.83
CA LYS A 88 -9.17 -12.37 -16.13
C LYS A 88 -10.49 -13.12 -15.97
N TYR A 89 -10.55 -14.13 -15.09
CA TYR A 89 -11.74 -14.94 -14.88
C TYR A 89 -12.78 -14.25 -13.99
N LYS A 90 -12.34 -13.45 -13.02
CA LYS A 90 -13.20 -12.67 -12.13
C LYS A 90 -14.09 -11.69 -12.88
N LYS A 91 -13.55 -11.01 -13.90
CA LYS A 91 -14.30 -10.05 -14.74
C LYS A 91 -15.54 -10.67 -15.40
N MET A 92 -15.59 -11.99 -15.57
CA MET A 92 -16.71 -12.69 -16.20
C MET A 92 -17.90 -12.95 -15.26
N LEU A 93 -17.78 -12.68 -13.95
CA LEU A 93 -18.72 -13.17 -12.92
C LEU A 93 -19.51 -12.08 -12.16
N TYR A 94 -19.25 -10.77 -12.36
CA TYR A 94 -19.84 -9.71 -11.54
C TYR A 94 -21.06 -9.02 -12.17
N ASP A 95 -22.26 -9.41 -11.75
CA ASP A 95 -23.54 -8.78 -12.14
C ASP A 95 -24.24 -7.99 -11.02
N LYS A 96 -23.70 -7.98 -9.78
CA LYS A 96 -24.36 -7.31 -8.63
C LYS A 96 -23.87 -5.90 -8.39
N THR A 97 -24.78 -4.93 -8.50
CA THR A 97 -24.60 -3.54 -8.08
C THR A 97 -24.60 -3.44 -6.55
N ILE A 98 -23.42 -3.32 -5.93
CA ILE A 98 -23.27 -3.05 -4.49
C ILE A 98 -22.45 -1.78 -4.25
N PRO A 99 -22.68 -1.04 -3.14
CA PRO A 99 -21.83 0.06 -2.70
C PRO A 99 -20.36 -0.35 -2.54
N ILE A 100 -19.45 0.45 -3.10
CA ILE A 100 -18.01 0.29 -2.95
C ILE A 100 -17.46 1.42 -2.09
N HIS A 101 -16.82 1.10 -0.99
CA HIS A 101 -16.11 2.05 -0.15
C HIS A 101 -14.61 1.87 -0.36
N ILE A 102 -13.88 2.96 -0.56
CA ILE A 102 -12.43 2.94 -0.73
C ILE A 102 -11.80 3.85 0.31
N ALA A 103 -10.85 3.33 1.07
CA ALA A 103 -10.11 4.08 2.09
C ALA A 103 -8.61 4.04 1.78
N CYS A 104 -7.92 5.14 2.05
CA CYS A 104 -6.47 5.28 1.82
C CYS A 104 -5.59 4.72 2.96
N SER A 105 -6.08 3.68 3.65
CA SER A 105 -5.30 2.80 4.53
C SER A 105 -6.10 1.54 4.83
N GLU A 106 -5.43 0.41 5.08
CA GLU A 106 -6.11 -0.81 5.54
C GLU A 106 -6.76 -0.64 6.91
N SER A 107 -6.19 0.20 7.78
CA SER A 107 -6.76 0.49 9.10
C SER A 107 -8.12 1.19 8.98
N ALA A 108 -8.22 2.26 8.17
CA ALA A 108 -9.49 2.93 7.92
C ALA A 108 -10.49 1.99 7.22
N ALA A 109 -10.03 1.20 6.24
CA ALA A 109 -10.86 0.20 5.59
C ALA A 109 -11.41 -0.84 6.59
N GLY A 110 -10.60 -1.27 7.55
CA GLY A 110 -11.01 -2.13 8.67
C GLY A 110 -12.16 -1.53 9.47
N CYS A 111 -12.04 -0.27 9.89
CA CYS A 111 -13.10 0.43 10.60
C CYS A 111 -14.39 0.53 9.77
N ILE A 112 -14.30 0.82 8.46
CA ILE A 112 -15.46 0.86 7.55
C ILE A 112 -16.13 -0.52 7.42
N ARG A 113 -15.34 -1.60 7.32
CA ARG A 113 -15.85 -2.98 7.22
C ARG A 113 -16.72 -3.34 8.42
N VAL A 114 -16.28 -2.95 9.62
CA VAL A 114 -16.98 -3.17 10.89
C VAL A 114 -18.17 -2.22 11.05
N GLY A 115 -17.98 -0.93 10.77
CA GLY A 115 -18.95 0.11 11.11
C GLY A 115 -20.19 0.15 10.21
N LEU A 116 -20.05 -0.10 8.91
CA LEU A 116 -21.17 -0.02 7.97
C LEU A 116 -21.91 -1.36 7.85
N ASP A 117 -23.19 -1.33 7.49
CA ASP A 117 -23.99 -2.56 7.31
C ASP A 117 -23.79 -3.21 5.92
N GLN A 118 -24.13 -4.49 5.78
CA GLN A 118 -24.11 -5.21 4.49
C GLN A 118 -25.43 -4.97 3.71
N PRO A 119 -25.43 -5.04 2.35
CA PRO A 119 -24.33 -5.43 1.46
C PRO A 119 -23.40 -4.26 1.11
N LYS A 120 -22.08 -4.47 1.23
CA LYS A 120 -21.05 -3.52 0.82
C LYS A 120 -19.75 -4.24 0.45
N ARG A 121 -18.91 -3.57 -0.35
CA ARG A 121 -17.51 -3.96 -0.52
C ARG A 121 -16.61 -2.82 -0.08
N VAL A 122 -15.53 -3.15 0.61
CA VAL A 122 -14.56 -2.17 1.12
C VAL A 122 -13.18 -2.52 0.59
N ILE A 123 -12.55 -1.58 -0.10
CA ILE A 123 -11.19 -1.69 -0.63
C ILE A 123 -10.30 -0.79 0.23
N GLY A 124 -9.28 -1.39 0.86
CA GLY A 124 -8.19 -0.63 1.46
C GLY A 124 -7.09 -0.43 0.43
N PHE A 125 -6.65 0.82 0.29
CA PHE A 125 -5.48 1.15 -0.50
C PHE A 125 -4.30 1.35 0.47
N PRO A 126 -3.14 0.72 0.27
CA PRO A 126 -2.07 0.64 1.28
C PRO A 126 -1.31 1.95 1.52
N GLY A 127 -1.76 3.08 0.97
CA GLY A 127 -1.20 4.42 1.24
C GLY A 127 0.28 4.57 0.86
N LEU A 128 0.98 5.42 1.61
CA LEU A 128 2.41 5.79 1.48
C LEU A 128 2.79 6.58 0.23
N LEU A 129 1.82 7.16 -0.47
CA LEU A 129 2.05 8.01 -1.64
C LEU A 129 2.63 9.39 -1.28
N SER A 130 2.57 9.82 -0.02
CA SER A 130 3.24 11.06 0.43
C SER A 130 4.77 10.94 0.53
N ILE A 131 5.29 9.71 0.55
CA ILE A 131 6.73 9.42 0.58
C ILE A 131 7.15 8.56 -0.62
N GLY A 132 8.43 8.65 -0.99
CA GLY A 132 9.01 8.00 -2.16
C GLY A 132 8.62 8.67 -3.48
N PRO A 133 9.28 8.29 -4.59
CA PRO A 133 9.02 8.88 -5.88
C PRO A 133 7.64 8.44 -6.41
N LEU A 134 6.92 9.38 -7.02
CA LEU A 134 5.70 9.11 -7.80
C LEU A 134 5.95 9.19 -9.31
N TRP A 135 7.19 9.52 -9.69
CA TRP A 135 7.60 9.66 -11.08
C TRP A 135 7.19 8.45 -11.91
N LYS A 136 6.32 8.68 -12.88
CA LYS A 136 5.82 7.65 -13.81
C LYS A 136 5.33 6.36 -13.13
N ILE A 137 4.73 6.43 -11.94
CA ILE A 137 4.21 5.24 -11.24
C ILE A 137 3.04 4.54 -12.00
N ASN A 138 2.58 5.11 -13.11
CA ASN A 138 1.67 4.50 -14.08
C ASN A 138 2.39 3.63 -15.13
N GLU A 139 3.72 3.64 -15.17
CA GLU A 139 4.58 2.85 -16.06
C GLU A 139 5.40 1.86 -15.23
N GLU A 140 5.76 0.70 -15.80
CA GLU A 140 6.56 -0.32 -15.13
C GLU A 140 7.90 0.23 -14.63
N ALA A 141 8.55 1.09 -15.42
CA ALA A 141 9.81 1.73 -15.04
C ALA A 141 9.68 2.61 -13.78
N GLY A 142 8.59 3.37 -13.64
CA GLY A 142 8.37 4.20 -12.44
C GLY A 142 7.95 3.38 -11.22
N ILE A 143 7.18 2.30 -11.42
CA ILE A 143 6.87 1.33 -10.36
C ILE A 143 8.16 0.69 -9.83
N ASN A 144 9.05 0.24 -10.71
CA ASN A 144 10.32 -0.37 -10.31
C ASN A 144 11.22 0.64 -9.58
N TYR A 145 11.34 1.87 -10.10
CA TYR A 145 12.09 2.95 -9.45
C TYR A 145 11.58 3.26 -8.03
N ARG A 146 10.26 3.25 -7.84
CA ARG A 146 9.66 3.44 -6.51
C ARG A 146 9.92 2.26 -5.57
N ASN A 147 9.78 1.03 -6.05
CA ASN A 147 10.00 -0.15 -5.22
C ASN A 147 11.46 -0.25 -4.77
N GLU A 148 12.41 0.06 -5.66
CA GLU A 148 13.84 0.15 -5.33
C GLU A 148 14.09 1.21 -4.25
N TRP A 149 13.53 2.42 -4.43
CA TRP A 149 13.66 3.47 -3.41
C TRP A 149 13.07 3.03 -2.06
N LEU A 150 11.87 2.42 -2.04
CA LEU A 150 11.25 1.94 -0.81
C LEU A 150 12.10 0.85 -0.15
N PHE A 151 12.64 -0.09 -0.92
CA PHE A 151 13.50 -1.17 -0.43
C PHE A 151 14.78 -0.63 0.23
N GLU A 152 15.43 0.37 -0.38
CA GLU A 152 16.67 0.94 0.12
C GLU A 152 16.48 1.88 1.33
N HIS A 153 15.34 2.59 1.38
CA HIS A 153 15.16 3.71 2.30
C HIS A 153 14.17 3.41 3.42
N ILE A 154 13.17 2.55 3.22
CA ILE A 154 12.08 2.33 4.19
C ILE A 154 12.16 0.94 4.80
N ASN A 155 12.26 0.87 6.13
CA ASN A 155 12.20 -0.38 6.86
C ASN A 155 10.74 -0.69 7.26
N PHE A 156 10.14 -1.68 6.61
CA PHE A 156 8.76 -2.12 6.88
C PHE A 156 8.64 -3.09 8.07
N GLU A 157 9.76 -3.45 8.71
CA GLU A 157 9.90 -4.44 9.80
C GLU A 157 9.39 -5.87 9.47
N SER A 158 8.71 -6.05 8.34
CA SER A 158 8.02 -7.25 7.86
C SER A 158 8.50 -7.62 6.45
N ASP A 159 7.73 -8.40 5.67
CA ASP A 159 8.12 -8.83 4.33
C ASP A 159 8.27 -7.63 3.38
N ASP A 160 9.49 -7.44 2.86
CA ASP A 160 9.89 -6.33 1.99
C ASP A 160 8.99 -6.15 0.75
N TYR A 161 8.30 -7.22 0.32
CA TYR A 161 7.45 -7.20 -0.87
C TYR A 161 5.95 -7.17 -0.59
N ALA A 162 5.53 -7.32 0.67
CA ALA A 162 4.11 -7.31 1.02
C ALA A 162 3.42 -6.02 0.55
N TYR A 163 4.03 -4.86 0.79
CA TYR A 163 3.49 -3.58 0.32
C TYR A 163 3.33 -3.54 -1.20
N GLN A 164 4.33 -4.00 -1.96
CA GLN A 164 4.28 -4.01 -3.43
C GLN A 164 3.12 -4.88 -3.96
N VAL A 165 2.94 -6.05 -3.36
CA VAL A 165 1.86 -6.99 -3.71
C VAL A 165 0.50 -6.37 -3.38
N THR A 166 0.32 -5.85 -2.16
CA THR A 166 -0.92 -5.19 -1.74
C THR A 166 -1.24 -3.99 -2.64
N PHE A 167 -0.25 -3.16 -2.98
CA PHE A 167 -0.42 -2.00 -3.86
C PHE A 167 -0.95 -2.40 -5.24
N LYS A 168 -0.33 -3.41 -5.87
CA LYS A 168 -0.80 -3.94 -7.16
C LYS A 168 -2.19 -4.56 -7.06
N ASN A 169 -2.47 -5.31 -6.01
CA ASN A 169 -3.78 -5.94 -5.79
C ASN A 169 -4.88 -4.90 -5.59
N SER A 170 -4.66 -3.83 -4.81
CA SER A 170 -5.64 -2.75 -4.65
C SER A 170 -5.94 -2.06 -5.98
N ILE A 171 -4.95 -1.88 -6.87
CA ILE A 171 -5.18 -1.37 -8.23
C ILE A 171 -6.08 -2.33 -9.03
N ARG A 172 -5.80 -3.65 -9.00
CA ARG A 172 -6.65 -4.66 -9.65
C ARG A 172 -8.08 -4.59 -9.11
N GLU A 173 -8.26 -4.48 -7.79
CA GLU A 173 -9.56 -4.38 -7.16
C GLU A 173 -10.35 -3.13 -7.58
N ILE A 174 -9.69 -1.98 -7.70
CA ILE A 174 -10.30 -0.74 -8.18
C ILE A 174 -10.69 -0.87 -9.66
N ASN A 175 -9.83 -1.48 -10.47
CA ASN A 175 -10.10 -1.75 -11.88
C ASN A 175 -11.25 -2.74 -12.08
N ASP A 176 -11.49 -3.66 -11.14
CA ASP A 176 -12.62 -4.59 -11.14
C ASP A 176 -13.96 -4.00 -10.73
N ILE A 177 -13.99 -2.76 -10.21
CA ILE A 177 -15.26 -2.16 -9.76
C ILE A 177 -16.26 -2.11 -10.93
N PRO A 178 -17.46 -2.71 -10.78
CA PRO A 178 -18.52 -2.67 -11.79
C PRO A 178 -18.97 -1.23 -12.07
N GLU A 179 -19.22 -0.89 -13.33
CA GLU A 179 -19.52 0.48 -13.78
C GLU A 179 -20.77 1.10 -13.14
N GLN A 180 -21.72 0.25 -12.74
CA GLN A 180 -22.99 0.62 -12.14
C GLN A 180 -22.94 0.83 -10.62
N SER A 181 -21.88 0.38 -9.95
CA SER A 181 -21.74 0.51 -8.49
C SER A 181 -21.45 1.94 -8.06
N PRO A 182 -22.12 2.50 -7.02
CA PRO A 182 -21.69 3.76 -6.43
C PRO A 182 -20.38 3.57 -5.65
N ILE A 183 -19.50 4.57 -5.73
CA ILE A 183 -18.19 4.57 -5.07
C ILE A 183 -18.15 5.68 -4.02
N TYR A 184 -17.74 5.34 -2.81
CA TYR A 184 -17.56 6.22 -1.67
C TYR A 184 -16.07 6.30 -1.32
N LEU A 185 -15.43 7.43 -1.61
CA LEU A 185 -14.01 7.66 -1.33
C LEU A 185 -13.84 8.37 0.00
N TRP A 186 -13.21 7.71 0.96
CA TRP A 186 -12.92 8.22 2.29
C TRP A 186 -11.52 8.82 2.31
N TYR A 187 -11.41 10.06 2.75
CA TYR A 187 -10.14 10.77 2.81
C TYR A 187 -10.16 11.87 3.88
N GLY A 188 -8.98 12.24 4.36
CA GLY A 188 -8.75 13.31 5.30
C GLY A 188 -7.82 14.40 4.77
N ASP A 189 -7.53 15.37 5.61
CA ASP A 189 -6.70 16.54 5.31
C ASP A 189 -5.21 16.28 5.63
N ASN A 190 -4.69 15.15 5.17
CA ASN A 190 -3.27 14.80 5.23
C ASN A 190 -2.71 14.49 3.84
N ALA A 191 -1.38 14.56 3.69
CA ALA A 191 -0.72 14.40 2.40
C ALA A 191 -1.02 13.05 1.74
N ASP A 192 -1.02 11.98 2.51
CA ASP A 192 -1.14 10.64 1.95
C ASP A 192 -2.54 10.41 1.37
N GLU A 193 -3.57 10.72 2.15
CA GLU A 193 -4.96 10.53 1.74
C GLU A 193 -5.35 11.49 0.61
N GLN A 194 -4.82 12.72 0.61
CA GLN A 194 -5.05 13.68 -0.47
C GLN A 194 -4.40 13.23 -1.78
N ILE A 195 -3.20 12.66 -1.75
CA ILE A 195 -2.55 12.11 -2.95
C ILE A 195 -3.27 10.83 -3.40
N CYS A 196 -3.62 9.96 -2.46
CA CYS A 196 -4.35 8.73 -2.72
C CYS A 196 -5.73 8.99 -3.36
N LEU A 197 -6.48 9.99 -2.89
CA LEU A 197 -7.71 10.46 -3.54
C LEU A 197 -7.50 10.75 -5.03
N ARG A 198 -6.47 11.54 -5.35
CA ARG A 198 -6.12 11.91 -6.74
C ARG A 198 -5.71 10.70 -7.57
N PHE A 199 -4.95 9.79 -6.98
CA PHE A 199 -4.55 8.54 -7.64
C PHE A 199 -5.75 7.65 -7.96
N ILE A 200 -6.63 7.41 -6.99
CA ILE A 200 -7.83 6.59 -7.18
C ILE A 200 -8.74 7.21 -8.25
N LEU A 201 -8.94 8.53 -8.21
CA LEU A 201 -9.72 9.22 -9.25
C LEU A 201 -9.07 9.12 -10.63
N HIS A 202 -7.74 9.08 -10.72
CA HIS A 202 -7.05 8.79 -11.98
C HIS A 202 -7.31 7.37 -12.48
N LEU A 203 -7.32 6.36 -11.61
CA LEU A 203 -7.68 4.99 -11.99
C LEU A 203 -9.14 4.89 -12.47
N LEU A 204 -10.03 5.67 -11.87
CA LEU A 204 -11.45 5.69 -12.18
C LEU A 204 -11.85 6.65 -13.32
N LYS A 205 -10.89 7.38 -13.93
CA LYS A 205 -11.17 8.51 -14.85
C LYS A 205 -12.05 8.16 -16.06
N ASN A 206 -12.00 6.91 -16.51
CA ASN A 206 -12.78 6.43 -17.66
C ASN A 206 -14.04 5.65 -17.25
N LYS A 207 -14.36 5.57 -15.95
CA LYS A 207 -15.50 4.80 -15.46
C LYS A 207 -16.72 5.71 -15.18
N PRO A 208 -17.94 5.30 -15.56
CA PRO A 208 -19.15 6.10 -15.39
C PRO A 208 -19.71 6.08 -13.97
N ASN A 209 -19.07 5.37 -13.03
CA ASN A 209 -19.50 5.24 -11.64
C ASN A 209 -19.85 6.60 -11.02
N LYS A 210 -20.94 6.65 -10.24
CA LYS A 210 -21.21 7.77 -9.33
C LYS A 210 -20.19 7.71 -8.20
N ILE A 211 -19.49 8.83 -7.97
CA ILE A 211 -18.45 8.93 -6.94
C ILE A 211 -18.88 9.97 -5.91
N TYR A 212 -18.81 9.61 -4.65
CA TYR A 212 -19.08 10.45 -3.48
C TYR A 212 -17.79 10.62 -2.68
N LEU A 213 -17.47 11.85 -2.31
CA LEU A 213 -16.27 12.20 -1.56
C LEU A 213 -16.62 12.43 -0.10
N LEU A 214 -16.09 11.60 0.80
CA LEU A 214 -16.28 11.74 2.24
C LEU A 214 -15.00 12.26 2.89
N ASN A 215 -14.92 13.59 3.04
CA ASN A 215 -13.84 14.20 3.80
C ASN A 215 -14.09 13.97 5.30
N THR A 216 -13.33 13.08 5.93
CA THR A 216 -13.53 12.74 7.34
C THR A 216 -13.24 13.90 8.27
N ASN A 217 -12.28 14.78 7.94
CA ASN A 217 -11.98 15.98 8.73
C ASN A 217 -13.13 16.99 8.70
N ALA A 218 -13.79 17.15 7.56
CA ALA A 218 -14.91 18.09 7.40
C ALA A 218 -16.23 17.54 7.94
N LEU A 219 -16.45 16.23 7.84
CA LEU A 219 -17.71 15.59 8.20
C LEU A 219 -17.77 15.13 9.66
N HIS A 220 -16.62 14.81 10.27
CA HIS A 220 -16.56 14.42 11.67
C HIS A 220 -16.79 15.64 12.57
N LYS A 221 -17.86 15.58 13.36
CA LYS A 221 -18.17 16.59 14.39
C LYS A 221 -17.75 16.04 15.74
N SER A 222 -16.47 16.18 16.09
CA SER A 222 -15.96 15.73 17.38
C SER A 222 -16.63 16.48 18.54
N VAL A 223 -16.84 15.79 19.66
CA VAL A 223 -17.29 16.41 20.92
C VAL A 223 -16.16 17.27 21.52
N ASP A 224 -14.91 16.83 21.34
CA ASP A 224 -13.72 17.59 21.70
C ASP A 224 -13.17 18.38 20.50
N LYS A 225 -13.32 19.71 20.53
CA LYS A 225 -12.82 20.61 19.49
C LYS A 225 -11.28 20.69 19.42
N ASN A 226 -10.58 20.22 20.47
CA ASN A 226 -9.12 20.24 20.52
C ASN A 226 -8.51 18.98 19.90
N GLN A 227 -9.28 17.91 19.68
CA GLN A 227 -8.80 16.71 19.04
C GLN A 227 -8.69 16.93 17.53
N LYS A 228 -7.50 17.29 17.05
CA LYS A 228 -7.22 17.46 15.63
C LYS A 228 -7.04 16.10 14.95
N LEU A 229 -8.06 15.65 14.23
CA LEU A 229 -7.98 14.48 13.38
C LEU A 229 -6.91 14.69 12.30
N THR A 230 -6.00 13.73 12.14
CA THR A 230 -4.96 13.76 11.11
C THR A 230 -5.26 12.73 10.02
N TYR A 231 -5.63 11.51 10.40
CA TYR A 231 -5.93 10.41 9.47
C TYR A 231 -7.34 9.87 9.69
N SER A 232 -8.01 9.41 8.63
CA SER A 232 -9.31 8.76 8.75
C SER A 232 -9.25 7.50 9.63
N SER A 233 -8.08 6.85 9.74
CA SER A 233 -7.88 5.65 10.58
C SER A 233 -7.96 5.92 12.08
N GLN A 234 -7.97 7.20 12.50
CA GLN A 234 -8.15 7.56 13.91
C GLN A 234 -9.62 7.58 14.33
N LEU A 235 -10.55 7.42 13.37
CA LEU A 235 -11.98 7.34 13.65
C LEU A 235 -12.42 5.92 13.99
N THR A 236 -13.38 5.82 14.91
CA THR A 236 -13.99 4.55 15.29
C THR A 236 -14.96 4.05 14.21
N PRO A 237 -15.31 2.75 14.19
CA PRO A 237 -16.37 2.23 13.33
C PRO A 237 -17.68 3.00 13.46
N GLU A 238 -18.04 3.42 14.67
CA GLU A 238 -19.24 4.20 14.99
C GLU A 238 -19.17 5.61 14.39
N ASP A 239 -18.03 6.30 14.50
CA ASP A 239 -17.85 7.62 13.90
C ASP A 239 -18.01 7.59 12.38
N LEU A 240 -17.46 6.55 11.73
CA LEU A 240 -17.56 6.36 10.28
C LEU A 240 -18.98 5.99 9.85
N LYS A 241 -19.68 5.18 10.64
CA LYS A 241 -21.12 4.90 10.42
C LYS A 241 -21.93 6.19 10.49
N ASP A 242 -21.71 6.98 11.52
CA ASP A 242 -22.36 8.27 11.72
C ASP A 242 -22.11 9.24 10.56
N ILE A 243 -20.86 9.34 10.08
CA ILE A 243 -20.52 10.15 8.91
C ILE A 243 -21.30 9.65 7.69
N TYR A 244 -21.32 8.34 7.44
CA TYR A 244 -22.00 7.78 6.28
C TYR A 244 -23.52 8.03 6.31
N GLU A 245 -24.17 7.78 7.44
CA GLU A 245 -25.63 7.88 7.57
C GLU A 245 -26.14 9.33 7.57
N LYS A 246 -25.34 10.26 8.12
CA LYS A 246 -25.71 11.69 8.21
C LYS A 246 -25.32 12.47 6.96
N HIS A 247 -24.46 11.92 6.10
CA HIS A 247 -24.03 12.60 4.88
C HIS A 247 -25.14 12.58 3.84
N THR A 248 -25.49 13.75 3.30
CA THR A 248 -26.42 13.85 2.19
C THR A 248 -25.71 13.53 0.89
N PHE A 249 -26.04 12.38 0.29
CA PHE A 249 -25.46 11.93 -0.99
C PHE A 249 -26.03 12.67 -2.21
N ASP A 250 -26.41 13.93 -2.04
CA ASP A 250 -26.98 14.76 -3.11
C ASP A 250 -25.88 15.31 -4.03
N GLN A 251 -24.64 15.37 -3.53
CA GLN A 251 -23.50 15.91 -4.26
C GLN A 251 -22.62 14.79 -4.80
N ILE A 252 -22.94 14.37 -6.03
CA ILE A 252 -22.06 13.51 -6.84
C ILE A 252 -20.86 14.35 -7.29
N LEU A 253 -19.66 13.78 -7.23
CA LEU A 253 -18.45 14.43 -7.73
C LEU A 253 -18.59 14.84 -9.19
N SER A 254 -18.48 16.14 -9.45
CA SER A 254 -18.69 16.71 -10.78
C SER A 254 -17.61 16.26 -11.77
N ILE A 255 -17.93 16.29 -13.06
CA ILE A 255 -16.96 15.97 -14.12
C ILE A 255 -15.78 16.96 -14.10
N GLN A 256 -16.04 18.24 -13.79
CA GLN A 256 -15.00 19.27 -13.72
C GLN A 256 -14.01 18.98 -12.59
N ASP A 257 -14.50 18.62 -11.40
CA ASP A 257 -13.65 18.27 -10.27
C ASP A 257 -12.86 16.99 -10.54
N ARG A 258 -13.46 15.98 -11.20
CA ARG A 258 -12.73 14.78 -11.64
C ARG A 258 -11.55 15.13 -12.53
N ILE A 259 -11.78 15.96 -13.56
CA ILE A 259 -10.72 16.40 -14.48
C ILE A 259 -9.61 17.12 -13.72
N GLN A 260 -9.98 17.98 -12.75
CA GLN A 260 -9.02 18.71 -11.94
C GLN A 260 -8.16 17.77 -11.08
N PHE A 261 -8.76 16.82 -10.37
CA PHE A 261 -8.01 15.83 -9.58
C PHE A 261 -7.09 14.96 -10.44
N VAL A 262 -7.54 14.55 -11.63
CA VAL A 262 -6.72 13.80 -12.59
C VAL A 262 -5.52 14.62 -13.06
N LYS A 263 -5.71 15.91 -13.36
CA LYS A 263 -4.63 16.82 -13.75
C LYS A 263 -3.63 17.04 -12.61
N GLU A 264 -4.12 17.17 -11.37
CA GLU A 264 -3.26 17.28 -10.19
C GLU A 264 -2.41 16.02 -10.00
N TRP A 265 -2.98 14.83 -10.18
CA TRP A 265 -2.23 13.58 -10.20
C TRP A 265 -1.16 13.56 -11.30
N GLU A 266 -1.52 13.93 -12.54
CA GLU A 266 -0.59 13.95 -13.67
C GLU A 266 0.59 14.91 -13.48
N ASN A 267 0.42 15.98 -12.69
CA ASN A 267 1.52 16.85 -12.31
C ASN A 267 2.48 16.15 -11.33
N LEU A 268 1.98 15.39 -10.35
CA LEU A 268 2.80 14.64 -9.40
C LEU A 268 3.68 13.59 -10.09
N LEU A 269 3.20 13.00 -11.19
CA LEU A 269 3.94 12.00 -11.98
C LEU A 269 5.21 12.55 -12.66
N ARG A 270 5.39 13.86 -12.73
CA ARG A 270 6.53 14.50 -13.43
C ARG A 270 7.76 14.64 -12.54
N SER A 271 7.58 14.56 -11.23
CA SER A 271 8.61 14.86 -10.25
C SER A 271 9.22 13.60 -9.65
N LYS A 272 10.54 13.63 -9.47
CA LYS A 272 11.29 12.60 -8.73
C LYS A 272 11.42 12.91 -7.24
N ASN A 273 10.83 14.00 -6.77
CA ASN A 273 10.82 14.33 -5.34
C ASN A 273 10.18 13.20 -4.54
N VAL A 274 10.69 12.97 -3.34
CA VAL A 274 10.33 11.82 -2.51
C VAL A 274 9.51 12.18 -1.28
N LEU A 275 9.24 13.47 -1.05
CA LEU A 275 8.48 13.92 0.11
C LEU A 275 7.44 14.96 -0.28
N ARG A 276 6.21 14.73 0.20
CA ARG A 276 5.06 15.59 -0.02
C ARG A 276 4.37 15.89 1.30
N ILE A 277 4.01 17.16 1.49
CA ILE A 277 3.23 17.62 2.65
C ILE A 277 1.90 18.20 2.16
N TYR A 278 0.89 18.22 3.04
CA TYR A 278 -0.38 18.89 2.78
C TYR A 278 -0.50 20.09 3.70
N THR A 279 -0.53 21.27 3.13
CA THR A 279 -0.61 22.52 3.89
C THR A 279 -1.40 23.56 3.10
N LYS A 280 -2.25 24.32 3.79
CA LYS A 280 -3.13 25.32 3.18
C LYS A 280 -3.97 24.75 2.03
N GLN A 281 -4.48 23.53 2.20
CA GLN A 281 -5.27 22.78 1.20
C GLN A 281 -4.53 22.44 -0.10
N GLU A 282 -3.19 22.47 -0.10
CA GLU A 282 -2.36 22.16 -1.25
C GLU A 282 -1.35 21.04 -0.92
N ILE A 283 -1.12 20.16 -1.88
CA ILE A 283 0.00 19.22 -1.85
C ILE A 283 1.26 19.98 -2.29
N LYS A 284 2.29 19.96 -1.45
CA LYS A 284 3.59 20.58 -1.74
C LYS A 284 4.69 19.54 -1.70
N GLU A 285 5.50 19.51 -2.76
CA GLU A 285 6.74 18.77 -2.75
C GLU A 285 7.79 19.57 -1.98
N VAL A 286 8.49 18.89 -1.07
CA VAL A 286 9.56 19.48 -0.26
C VAL A 286 10.83 18.66 -0.41
N PRO A 287 12.01 19.25 -0.10
CA PRO A 287 13.25 18.51 -0.05
C PRO A 287 13.17 17.28 0.87
N GLU A 288 13.95 16.25 0.56
CA GLU A 288 13.97 15.01 1.32
C GLU A 288 14.41 15.21 2.79
N ASP A 289 15.29 16.19 3.03
CA ASP A 289 15.82 16.58 4.33
C ASP A 289 14.94 17.60 5.08
N TYR A 290 13.73 17.88 4.60
CA TYR A 290 12.82 18.88 5.16
C TYR A 290 12.58 18.70 6.68
N TYR A 291 12.57 17.47 7.17
CA TYR A 291 12.37 17.16 8.59
C TYR A 291 13.66 16.99 9.40
N ASP A 292 14.85 17.07 8.78
CA ASP A 292 16.12 16.82 9.48
C ASP A 292 16.36 17.84 10.60
N SER A 293 16.09 19.13 10.35
CA SER A 293 16.19 20.16 11.39
C SER A 293 15.20 19.94 12.54
N PHE A 294 13.99 19.45 12.23
CA PHE A 294 12.98 19.12 13.23
C PHE A 294 13.46 17.96 14.11
N ILE A 295 13.99 16.88 13.51
CA ILE A 295 14.59 15.74 14.21
C ILE A 295 15.72 16.19 15.14
N LEU A 296 16.66 16.98 14.64
CA LEU A 296 17.82 17.44 15.39
C LEU A 296 17.43 18.34 16.58
N ASN A 297 16.48 19.26 16.38
CA ASN A 297 16.00 20.12 17.45
C ASN A 297 15.27 19.32 18.54
N THR A 298 14.40 18.38 18.17
CA THR A 298 13.73 17.52 19.16
C THR A 298 14.73 16.67 19.94
N LEU A 299 15.74 16.10 19.29
CA LEU A 299 16.79 15.35 19.98
C LEU A 299 17.62 16.24 20.92
N LYS A 300 17.91 17.49 20.51
CA LYS A 300 18.59 18.47 21.36
C LYS A 300 17.76 18.79 22.61
N ASP A 301 16.48 19.06 22.46
CA ASP A 301 15.57 19.36 23.57
C ASP A 301 15.48 18.18 24.55
N LEU A 302 15.50 16.94 24.06
CA LEU A 302 15.52 15.74 24.92
C LEU A 302 16.80 15.64 25.75
N HIS A 303 17.97 15.92 25.16
CA HIS A 303 19.22 15.96 25.92
C HIS A 303 19.23 17.07 26.97
N GLU A 304 18.72 18.27 26.62
CA GLU A 304 18.63 19.40 27.55
C GLU A 304 17.73 19.06 28.75
N LYS A 305 16.56 18.44 28.51
CA LYS A 305 15.65 17.98 29.57
C LYS A 305 16.26 16.91 30.48
N ARG A 306 17.13 16.05 29.95
CA ARG A 306 17.81 15.00 30.72
C ARG A 306 19.07 15.52 31.43
N GLY A 307 19.57 16.69 31.07
CA GLY A 307 20.82 17.25 31.60
C GLY A 307 22.10 16.57 31.10
N GLN A 308 21.99 15.60 30.20
CA GLN A 308 23.12 14.84 29.67
C GLN A 308 22.90 14.40 28.22
N LYS A 309 23.97 14.47 27.41
CA LYS A 309 23.99 13.98 26.03
C LYS A 309 24.22 12.47 26.02
N GLU A 310 23.16 11.69 26.19
CA GLU A 310 23.18 10.23 26.18
C GLU A 310 22.53 9.64 24.93
N PHE A 311 22.76 8.36 24.68
CA PHE A 311 22.05 7.64 23.61
C PHE A 311 20.57 7.50 23.93
N ILE A 312 19.71 7.90 22.99
CA ILE A 312 18.25 7.77 23.09
C ILE A 312 17.78 6.71 22.09
N VAL A 313 16.93 5.78 22.54
CA VAL A 313 16.34 4.76 21.65
C VAL A 313 15.59 5.45 20.53
N THR A 314 15.82 5.05 19.28
CA THR A 314 15.26 5.74 18.12
C THR A 314 13.73 5.78 18.14
N GLY A 315 13.08 4.70 18.57
CA GLY A 315 11.63 4.65 18.75
C GLY A 315 11.11 5.66 19.79
N GLU A 316 11.88 6.00 20.82
CA GLU A 316 11.51 7.04 21.78
C GLU A 316 11.55 8.42 21.13
N LEU A 317 12.63 8.73 20.40
CA LEU A 317 12.75 9.98 19.65
C LEU A 317 11.61 10.13 18.63
N ILE A 318 11.29 9.07 17.89
CA ILE A 318 10.20 9.04 16.91
C ILE A 318 8.84 9.24 17.60
N GLY A 319 8.62 8.65 18.78
CA GLY A 319 7.41 8.89 19.58
C GLY A 319 7.21 10.38 19.89
N HIS A 320 8.27 11.06 20.37
CA HIS A 320 8.23 12.49 20.62
C HIS A 320 7.98 13.33 19.35
N LEU A 321 8.61 12.95 18.23
CA LEU A 321 8.39 13.62 16.94
C LEU A 321 6.95 13.45 16.45
N PHE A 322 6.36 12.27 16.64
CA PHE A 322 4.99 11.97 16.27
C PHE A 322 3.98 12.73 17.13
N ASP A 323 4.21 12.84 18.44
CA ASP A 323 3.37 13.64 19.34
C ASP A 323 3.34 15.12 18.92
N LEU A 324 4.50 15.65 18.51
CA LEU A 324 4.63 17.04 18.04
C LEU A 324 4.04 17.24 16.64
N ASN A 325 4.12 16.23 15.77
CA ASN A 325 3.57 16.28 14.43
C ASN A 325 3.09 14.90 13.95
N PRO A 326 1.82 14.55 14.20
CA PRO A 326 1.28 13.24 13.85
C PRO A 326 1.12 13.03 12.34
N SER A 327 1.29 14.07 11.52
CA SER A 327 1.14 13.97 10.06
C SER A 327 2.35 13.33 9.35
N ILE A 328 3.45 13.07 10.07
CA ILE A 328 4.67 12.49 9.51
C ILE A 328 4.67 10.98 9.76
N TYR A 329 5.00 10.20 8.71
CA TYR A 329 5.16 8.76 8.86
C TYR A 329 6.38 8.42 9.74
N PRO A 330 6.21 7.62 10.82
CA PRO A 330 7.31 7.15 11.66
C PRO A 330 8.43 6.46 10.87
N ILE A 331 8.08 5.66 9.86
CA ILE A 331 9.04 4.96 9.01
C ILE A 331 9.88 5.92 8.14
N PHE A 332 9.34 7.09 7.79
CA PHE A 332 10.11 8.13 7.09
C PHE A 332 11.04 8.88 8.04
N LEU A 333 10.61 9.13 9.29
CA LEU A 333 11.48 9.70 10.32
C LEU A 333 12.65 8.77 10.65
N GLU A 334 12.40 7.47 10.77
CA GLU A 334 13.42 6.43 10.96
C GLU A 334 14.46 6.44 9.85
N TYR A 335 14.00 6.51 8.60
CA TYR A 335 14.85 6.69 7.43
C TYR A 335 15.75 7.92 7.56
N ARG A 336 15.18 9.10 7.84
CA ARG A 336 15.96 10.34 7.97
C ARG A 336 16.95 10.30 9.13
N ILE A 337 16.58 9.66 10.25
CA ILE A 337 17.49 9.44 11.39
C ILE A 337 18.69 8.58 10.97
N ARG A 338 18.49 7.50 10.21
CA ARG A 338 19.59 6.70 9.66
C ARG A 338 20.47 7.52 8.73
N HIS A 339 19.89 8.35 7.87
CA HIS A 339 20.66 9.25 7.00
C HIS A 339 21.51 10.25 7.80
N LEU A 340 20.98 10.80 8.90
CA LEU A 340 21.73 11.68 9.80
C LEU A 340 22.88 10.97 10.53
N VAL A 341 22.77 9.66 10.78
CA VAL A 341 23.88 8.83 11.23
C VAL A 341 24.93 8.67 10.14
N TYR A 342 24.53 8.31 8.92
CA TYR A 342 25.46 8.05 7.81
C TYR A 342 26.23 9.30 7.36
N SER A 343 25.59 10.48 7.45
CA SER A 343 26.23 11.77 7.20
C SER A 343 27.17 12.24 8.33
N GLY A 344 27.23 11.50 9.45
CA GLY A 344 28.10 11.81 10.58
C GLY A 344 27.56 12.89 11.52
N THR A 345 26.29 13.29 11.37
CA THR A 345 25.60 14.26 12.24
C THR A 345 25.20 13.62 13.58
N LEU A 346 24.81 12.34 13.55
CA LEU A 346 24.44 11.55 14.73
C LEU A 346 25.42 10.40 14.95
N GLU A 347 25.66 10.06 16.22
CA GLU A 347 26.30 8.82 16.62
C GLU A 347 25.28 7.69 16.75
N LEU A 348 25.70 6.46 16.44
CA LEU A 348 24.88 5.24 16.49
C LEU A 348 25.36 4.29 17.57
N LYS A 349 24.42 3.73 18.33
CA LYS A 349 24.64 2.59 19.23
C LYS A 349 23.63 1.48 18.92
N GLY A 350 24.12 0.27 18.67
CA GLY A 350 23.28 -0.89 18.33
C GLY A 350 23.21 -1.16 16.82
N ILE A 351 22.35 -2.12 16.43
CA ILE A 351 22.15 -2.51 15.03
C ILE A 351 20.78 -2.00 14.60
N PRO A 352 20.66 -1.24 13.50
CA PRO A 352 19.40 -0.61 13.08
C PRO A 352 18.45 -1.60 12.38
N LYS A 353 18.10 -2.69 13.07
CA LYS A 353 17.14 -3.69 12.58
C LYS A 353 15.71 -3.17 12.58
N SER A 354 15.38 -2.33 13.56
CA SER A 354 14.08 -1.65 13.68
C SER A 354 14.21 -0.51 14.69
N MET A 355 13.20 0.36 14.81
CA MET A 355 13.24 1.58 15.64
C MET A 355 13.59 1.32 17.12
N ARG A 356 13.35 0.11 17.64
CA ARG A 356 13.64 -0.26 19.04
C ARG A 356 15.05 -0.82 19.28
N HIS A 357 15.79 -1.15 18.22
CA HIS A 357 17.05 -1.93 18.32
C HIS A 357 18.31 -1.07 18.32
N TYR A 358 18.18 0.23 18.08
CA TYR A 358 19.29 1.15 18.08
C TYR A 358 18.93 2.46 18.77
N SER A 359 19.99 3.16 19.17
CA SER A 359 19.90 4.45 19.80
C SER A 359 20.80 5.44 19.08
N VAL A 360 20.41 6.71 19.09
CA VAL A 360 21.16 7.81 18.50
C VAL A 360 21.49 8.88 19.51
N LYS A 361 22.52 9.68 19.21
CA LYS A 361 22.94 10.82 20.01
C LYS A 361 23.50 11.91 19.07
N LEU A 362 23.37 13.17 19.46
CA LEU A 362 24.06 14.27 18.79
C LEU A 362 25.57 14.13 18.99
N ARG A 363 26.32 14.26 17.90
CA ARG A 363 27.78 14.28 17.94
C ARG A 363 28.33 15.52 18.64
#